data_AF-A0AAW3ZYJ7-F1
#
_entry.id   AF-A0AAW3ZYJ7-F1
#
_cell.length_a   1.000
_cell.length_b   1.000
_cell.length_c   1.000
_cell.angle_alpha   90.00
_cell.angle_beta   90.00
_cell.angle_gamma   90.00
#
_symmetry.space_group_name_H-M   'P 1'
#
loop_
_entity.id
_entity.type
_entity.pdbx_description
1 polymer ?
#
loop_
_entity_poly.entity_id
_entity_poly.type
_entity_poly.pdbx_seq_one_letter_code
_entity_poly.pdbx_strand_id
1 'polypeptide(L)'
;MGMLKRLEVDFSYDIVEEFLSHYSLMCDLMEPLIVNLSREDKFKNNIDELFRIFHNIKSAAGYMHIDPVLKLTTLAEDVCEEARSLQGPANDSFIDWLLLVSDQFAKYKNDIEGDAEYFSVLNPNIIDIPSQLD
;
A
#
# COMPACT_ATOMS: atom_id res chain seq x y z
N MET A 1 2.47 -23.31 -10.60
CA MET A 1 1.71 -22.19 -11.20
C MET A 1 1.86 -21.01 -10.27
N GLY A 2 2.40 -19.90 -10.76
CA GLY A 2 2.60 -18.71 -9.94
C GLY A 2 1.29 -17.97 -9.67
N MET A 3 1.41 -16.81 -9.04
CA MET A 3 0.26 -16.02 -8.59
C MET A 3 -0.53 -15.43 -9.76
N LEU A 4 0.12 -14.82 -10.75
CA LEU A 4 -0.57 -14.25 -11.91
C LEU A 4 -1.41 -15.29 -12.63
N LYS A 5 -0.82 -16.45 -12.94
CA LYS A 5 -1.55 -17.53 -13.61
C LYS A 5 -2.72 -18.08 -12.78
N ARG A 6 -2.65 -18.03 -11.44
CA ARG A 6 -3.79 -18.38 -10.57
C ARG A 6 -4.91 -17.34 -10.72
N LEU A 7 -4.57 -16.06 -10.67
CA LEU A 7 -5.55 -14.98 -10.89
C LEU A 7 -6.22 -15.09 -12.26
N GLU A 8 -5.48 -15.40 -13.31
CA GLU A 8 -6.01 -15.60 -14.67
C GLU A 8 -6.89 -16.86 -14.83
N VAL A 9 -6.79 -17.82 -13.90
CA VAL A 9 -7.69 -18.99 -13.83
C VAL A 9 -8.96 -18.65 -13.06
N ASP A 10 -8.83 -17.87 -11.98
CA ASP A 10 -9.93 -17.57 -11.06
C ASP A 10 -10.80 -16.38 -11.52
N PHE A 11 -10.24 -15.47 -12.33
CA PHE A 11 -10.87 -14.24 -12.81
C PHE A 11 -10.74 -14.07 -14.34
N SER A 12 -11.57 -13.21 -14.94
CA SER A 12 -11.42 -12.87 -16.36
C SER A 12 -10.17 -12.02 -16.59
N TYR A 13 -9.61 -12.13 -17.80
CA TYR A 13 -8.45 -11.33 -18.21
C TYR A 13 -8.64 -9.83 -17.96
N ASP A 14 -9.79 -9.27 -18.32
CA ASP A 14 -10.10 -7.85 -18.13
C ASP A 14 -10.04 -7.42 -16.65
N ILE A 15 -10.53 -8.26 -15.74
CA ILE A 15 -10.50 -7.99 -14.28
C ILE A 15 -9.06 -8.02 -13.77
N VAL A 16 -8.27 -8.99 -14.22
CA VAL A 16 -6.86 -9.11 -13.84
C VAL A 16 -6.06 -7.91 -14.35
N GLU A 17 -6.25 -7.52 -15.61
CA GLU A 17 -5.57 -6.36 -16.22
C GLU A 17 -5.94 -5.06 -15.52
N GLU A 18 -7.24 -4.84 -15.22
CA GLU A 18 -7.70 -3.67 -14.48
C GLU A 18 -7.09 -3.62 -13.07
N PHE A 19 -7.08 -4.76 -12.36
CA PHE A 19 -6.47 -4.85 -11.04
C PHE A 19 -4.99 -4.49 -11.07
N LEU A 20 -4.20 -5.10 -11.97
CA LEU A 20 -2.76 -4.85 -12.06
C LEU A 20 -2.45 -3.40 -12.43
N SER A 21 -3.20 -2.85 -13.39
CA SER A 21 -3.05 -1.47 -13.83
C SER A 21 -3.34 -0.49 -12.69
N HIS A 22 -4.44 -0.72 -11.96
CA HIS A 22 -4.82 0.12 -10.84
C HIS A 22 -3.82 -0.02 -9.67
N TYR A 23 -3.39 -1.23 -9.35
CA TYR A 23 -2.43 -1.48 -8.28
C TYR A 23 -1.07 -0.85 -8.59
N SER A 24 -0.59 -0.92 -9.84
CA SER A 24 0.64 -0.25 -10.24
C SER A 24 0.55 1.26 -10.12
N LEU A 25 -0.54 1.87 -10.62
CA LEU A 25 -0.76 3.31 -10.50
C LEU A 25 -0.72 3.76 -9.04
N MET A 26 -1.39 3.00 -8.16
CA MET A 26 -1.43 3.33 -6.74
C MET A 26 -0.07 3.23 -6.07
N CYS A 27 0.74 2.21 -6.40
CA CYS A 27 2.12 2.11 -5.91
C CYS A 27 2.97 3.31 -6.34
N ASP A 28 2.85 3.75 -7.59
CA ASP A 28 3.65 4.85 -8.15
C ASP A 28 3.30 6.22 -7.53
N LEU A 29 2.07 6.37 -7.01
CA LEU A 29 1.60 7.60 -6.35
C LEU A 29 2.00 7.69 -4.88
N MET A 30 2.32 6.58 -4.20
CA MET A 30 2.56 6.56 -2.74
C MET A 30 3.75 7.44 -2.33
N GLU A 31 4.93 7.17 -2.89
CA GLU A 31 6.18 7.84 -2.49
C GLU A 31 6.12 9.38 -2.52
N PRO A 32 5.69 10.04 -3.62
CA PRO A 32 5.60 11.50 -3.63
C PRO A 32 4.56 12.05 -2.64
N LEU A 33 3.50 11.29 -2.33
CA LEU A 33 2.53 11.70 -1.31
C LEU A 33 3.14 11.61 0.10
N ILE A 34 3.85 10.52 0.39
CA ILE A 34 4.51 10.23 1.67
C ILE A 34 5.56 11.30 1.98
N VAL A 35 6.48 11.59 1.05
CA VAL A 35 7.56 12.58 1.28
C VAL A 35 6.99 13.96 1.62
N ASN A 36 5.88 14.34 0.99
CA ASN A 36 5.23 15.63 1.21
C ASN A 36 4.47 15.71 2.55
N LEU A 37 4.35 14.62 3.33
CA LEU A 37 3.78 14.68 4.69
C LEU A 37 4.67 15.49 5.66
N SER A 38 5.97 15.61 5.37
CA SER A 38 6.90 16.49 6.11
C SER A 38 6.55 17.98 6.01
N ARG A 39 5.63 18.35 5.11
CA ARG A 39 5.22 19.72 4.84
C ARG A 39 3.84 19.99 5.41
N GLU A 40 3.77 20.90 6.37
CA GLU A 40 2.52 21.32 7.02
C GLU A 40 1.46 21.77 5.99
N ASP A 41 1.86 22.49 4.93
CA ASP A 41 0.96 22.98 3.88
C ASP A 41 0.39 21.88 2.97
N LYS A 42 0.95 20.67 3.01
CA LYS A 42 0.56 19.51 2.19
C LYS A 42 0.00 18.35 2.99
N PHE A 43 0.36 18.25 4.27
CA PHE A 43 0.07 17.11 5.13
C PHE A 43 -1.37 16.63 4.99
N LYS A 44 -2.34 17.51 5.22
CA LYS A 44 -3.76 17.11 5.29
C LYS A 44 -4.29 16.51 3.98
N ASN A 45 -3.97 17.13 2.86
CA ASN A 45 -4.41 16.63 1.55
C ASN A 45 -3.73 15.29 1.21
N ASN A 46 -2.45 15.16 1.55
CA ASN A 46 -1.66 13.98 1.22
C ASN A 46 -2.00 12.77 2.09
N ILE A 47 -2.23 12.96 3.39
CA ILE A 47 -2.64 11.87 4.27
C ILE A 47 -4.05 11.37 3.92
N ASP A 48 -4.96 12.28 3.57
CA ASP A 48 -6.30 11.92 3.10
C ASP A 48 -6.24 11.15 1.76
N GLU A 49 -5.28 11.46 0.88
CA GLU A 49 -5.07 10.72 -0.38
C GLU A 49 -4.45 9.34 -0.14
N LEU A 50 -3.43 9.24 0.71
CA LEU A 50 -2.83 7.95 1.08
C LEU A 50 -3.85 7.00 1.70
N PHE A 51 -4.71 7.51 2.58
CA PHE A 51 -5.82 6.74 3.13
C PHE A 51 -6.74 6.19 2.02
N ARG A 52 -7.13 7.02 1.03
CA ARG A 52 -7.95 6.57 -0.11
C ARG A 52 -7.23 5.51 -0.94
N ILE A 53 -5.94 5.67 -1.17
CA ILE A 53 -5.11 4.68 -1.88
C ILE A 53 -5.17 3.33 -1.16
N PHE A 54 -4.90 3.30 0.15
CA PHE A 54 -4.93 2.06 0.93
C PHE A 54 -6.33 1.45 1.01
N HIS A 55 -7.37 2.26 1.12
CA HIS A 55 -8.77 1.80 1.08
C HIS A 55 -9.11 1.10 -0.25
N ASN A 56 -8.68 1.68 -1.37
CA ASN A 56 -8.92 1.15 -2.70
C ASN A 56 -8.15 -0.17 -2.93
N ILE A 57 -6.88 -0.22 -2.54
CA ILE A 57 -6.07 -1.45 -2.62
C ILE A 57 -6.67 -2.53 -1.74
N LYS A 58 -7.15 -2.21 -0.53
CA LYS A 58 -7.82 -3.16 0.38
C LYS A 58 -9.02 -3.81 -0.27
N SER A 59 -9.90 -3.00 -0.85
CA SER A 59 -11.11 -3.47 -1.49
C SER A 59 -10.78 -4.39 -2.68
N ALA A 60 -9.82 -3.98 -3.51
CA ALA A 60 -9.38 -4.75 -4.67
C ALA A 60 -8.70 -6.07 -4.26
N ALA A 61 -7.77 -6.04 -3.29
CA ALA A 61 -7.08 -7.22 -2.80
C ALA A 61 -8.04 -8.20 -2.10
N GLY A 62 -9.05 -7.70 -1.38
CA GLY A 62 -10.09 -8.52 -0.77
C GLY A 62 -10.95 -9.22 -1.81
N TYR A 63 -11.34 -8.51 -2.88
CA TYR A 63 -12.07 -9.10 -4.01
C TYR A 63 -11.24 -10.16 -4.75
N MET A 64 -9.96 -9.89 -4.99
CA MET A 64 -9.04 -10.79 -5.70
C MET A 64 -8.47 -11.92 -4.82
N HIS A 65 -8.84 -11.98 -3.52
CA HIS A 65 -8.34 -12.94 -2.54
C HIS A 65 -6.80 -12.94 -2.37
N ILE A 66 -6.19 -11.75 -2.42
CA ILE A 66 -4.74 -11.57 -2.27
C ILE A 66 -4.40 -11.22 -0.82
N ASP A 67 -4.41 -12.24 0.04
CA ASP A 67 -4.27 -12.10 1.49
C ASP A 67 -3.06 -11.26 1.97
N PRO A 68 -1.84 -11.41 1.41
CA PRO A 68 -0.69 -10.62 1.88
C PRO A 68 -0.84 -9.12 1.58
N VAL A 69 -1.38 -8.76 0.41
CA VAL A 69 -1.67 -7.37 0.05
C VAL A 69 -2.80 -6.83 0.93
N LEU A 70 -3.87 -7.61 1.11
CA LEU A 70 -5.02 -7.27 1.97
C LEU A 70 -4.59 -6.95 3.41
N LYS A 71 -3.70 -7.75 3.98
CA LYS A 71 -3.20 -7.54 5.35
C LYS A 71 -2.34 -6.29 5.46
N LEU A 72 -1.38 -6.10 4.55
CA LEU A 72 -0.50 -4.92 4.55
C LEU A 72 -1.30 -3.63 4.39
N THR A 73 -2.26 -3.61 3.47
CA THR A 73 -3.08 -2.42 3.21
C THR A 73 -4.10 -2.14 4.30
N THR A 74 -4.58 -3.16 5.01
CA THR A 74 -5.40 -2.94 6.20
C THR A 74 -4.60 -2.23 7.29
N LEU A 75 -3.37 -2.69 7.55
CA LEU A 75 -2.49 -2.03 8.51
C LEU A 75 -2.19 -0.58 8.11
N ALA A 76 -1.81 -0.35 6.85
CA ALA A 76 -1.48 0.98 6.35
C ALA A 76 -2.68 1.94 6.37
N GLU A 77 -3.87 1.45 6.01
CA GLU A 77 -5.12 2.23 6.09
C GLU A 77 -5.42 2.65 7.54
N ASP A 78 -5.34 1.71 8.50
CA ASP A 78 -5.65 1.99 9.91
C ASP A 78 -4.71 3.06 10.49
N VAL A 79 -3.39 2.96 10.24
CA VAL A 79 -2.41 3.97 10.71
C VAL A 79 -2.62 5.32 10.01
N CYS A 80 -2.94 5.32 8.72
CA CYS A 80 -3.25 6.56 8.02
C CYS A 80 -4.55 7.20 8.53
N GLU A 81 -5.57 6.41 8.89
CA GLU A 81 -6.80 6.93 9.48
C GLU A 81 -6.52 7.66 10.80
N GLU A 82 -5.66 7.12 11.66
CA GLU A 82 -5.21 7.81 12.88
C GLU A 82 -4.51 9.14 12.54
N ALA A 83 -3.57 9.11 11.59
CA ALA A 83 -2.79 10.27 11.16
C ALA A 83 -3.65 11.40 10.58
N ARG A 84 -4.83 11.10 10.00
CA ARG A 84 -5.76 12.12 9.47
C ARG A 84 -6.29 13.07 10.54
N SER A 85 -6.22 12.69 11.81
CA SER A 85 -6.64 13.51 12.94
C SER A 85 -5.63 14.60 13.30
N LEU A 86 -4.39 14.49 12.81
CA LEU A 86 -3.29 15.39 13.11
C LEU A 86 -3.39 16.67 12.27
N GLN A 87 -2.74 17.74 12.76
CA GLN A 87 -2.54 18.96 11.96
C GLN A 87 -1.30 18.86 11.05
N GLY A 88 -0.40 17.93 11.37
CA GLY A 88 0.88 17.79 10.70
C GLY A 88 1.93 18.82 11.17
N PRO A 89 3.12 18.82 10.57
CA PRO A 89 3.61 17.81 9.62
C PRO A 89 3.79 16.43 10.27
N ALA A 90 4.01 15.40 9.45
CA ALA A 90 4.46 14.11 9.97
C ALA A 90 5.90 14.21 10.48
N ASN A 91 6.24 13.44 11.52
CA ASN A 91 7.63 13.24 11.91
C ASN A 91 8.36 12.27 10.96
N ASP A 92 9.69 12.29 11.02
CA ASP A 92 10.55 11.46 10.17
C ASP A 92 10.31 9.96 10.37
N SER A 93 9.96 9.53 11.59
CA SER A 93 9.75 8.11 11.88
C SER A 93 8.51 7.56 11.16
N PHE A 94 7.45 8.37 11.07
CA PHE A 94 6.25 8.02 10.34
C PHE A 94 6.46 8.02 8.82
N ILE A 95 7.21 9.00 8.31
CA ILE A 95 7.58 9.06 6.88
C ILE A 95 8.41 7.84 6.50
N ASP A 96 9.44 7.52 7.27
CA ASP A 96 10.30 6.36 7.04
C ASP A 96 9.51 5.05 7.08
N TRP A 97 8.59 4.91 8.05
CA TRP A 97 7.73 3.74 8.13
C TRP A 97 6.80 3.60 6.91
N LEU A 98 6.20 4.69 6.43
CA LEU A 98 5.37 4.68 5.22
C LEU A 98 6.18 4.35 3.96
N LEU A 99 7.44 4.81 3.86
CA LEU A 99 8.32 4.45 2.76
C LEU A 99 8.65 2.94 2.78
N LEU A 100 8.90 2.36 3.95
CA LEU A 100 9.07 0.90 4.10
C LEU A 100 7.83 0.12 3.67
N VAL A 101 6.63 0.63 3.97
CA VAL A 101 5.36 0.07 3.52
C VAL A 101 5.21 0.18 2.00
N SER A 102 5.54 1.33 1.41
CA SER A 102 5.51 1.55 -0.04
C SER A 102 6.45 0.59 -0.78
N ASP A 103 7.68 0.42 -0.29
CA ASP A 103 8.65 -0.55 -0.82
C ASP A 103 8.10 -1.98 -0.79
N GLN A 104 7.37 -2.33 0.26
CA GLN A 104 6.77 -3.66 0.38
C GLN A 104 5.62 -3.87 -0.62
N PHE A 105 4.80 -2.86 -0.87
CA PHE A 105 3.80 -2.93 -1.95
C PHE A 105 4.46 -3.09 -3.32
N ALA A 106 5.54 -2.35 -3.60
CA ALA A 106 6.29 -2.51 -4.84
C ALA A 106 6.85 -3.93 -5.02
N LYS A 107 7.34 -4.56 -3.94
CA LYS A 107 7.77 -5.97 -3.95
C LYS A 107 6.60 -6.91 -4.28
N TYR A 108 5.47 -6.75 -3.61
CA TYR A 108 4.28 -7.57 -3.89
C TYR A 108 3.76 -7.40 -5.31
N LYS A 109 3.79 -6.17 -5.85
CA LYS A 109 3.48 -5.90 -7.26
C LYS A 109 4.38 -6.73 -8.19
N ASN A 110 5.70 -6.63 -7.99
CA ASN A 110 6.67 -7.36 -8.80
C ASN A 110 6.52 -8.89 -8.67
N ASP A 111 6.18 -9.39 -7.48
CA ASP A 111 5.94 -10.83 -7.26
C ASP A 111 4.71 -11.31 -8.05
N ILE A 112 3.62 -10.53 -8.07
CA ILE A 112 2.42 -10.85 -8.85
C ILE A 112 2.73 -10.81 -10.33
N GLU A 113 3.22 -9.67 -10.85
CA GLU A 113 3.52 -9.48 -12.27
C GLU A 113 4.57 -10.48 -12.80
N GLY A 114 5.52 -10.87 -11.95
CA GLY A 114 6.55 -11.86 -12.24
C GLY A 114 6.06 -13.31 -12.18
N ASP A 115 4.77 -13.57 -11.92
CA ASP A 115 4.21 -14.91 -11.72
C ASP A 115 4.99 -15.72 -10.67
N ALA A 116 5.42 -15.08 -9.58
CA ALA A 116 6.14 -15.74 -8.52
C ALA A 116 5.26 -16.80 -7.84
N GLU A 117 5.89 -17.84 -7.27
CA GLU A 117 5.15 -18.91 -6.60
C GLU A 117 4.58 -18.49 -5.24
N TYR A 118 5.30 -17.57 -4.58
CA TYR A 118 5.01 -17.02 -3.26
C TYR A 118 5.36 -15.53 -3.24
N PHE A 119 4.71 -14.78 -2.35
CA PHE A 119 5.10 -13.41 -2.06
C PHE A 119 6.46 -13.34 -1.36
N SER A 120 7.21 -12.29 -1.67
CA SER A 120 8.37 -11.86 -0.91
C SER A 120 8.02 -11.72 0.57
N VAL A 121 8.97 -12.03 1.46
CA VAL A 121 8.73 -11.95 2.91
C VAL A 121 8.44 -10.50 3.30
N LEU A 122 7.46 -10.30 4.20
CA LEU A 122 7.16 -9.00 4.79
C LEU A 122 8.41 -8.48 5.52
N ASN A 123 8.80 -7.23 5.24
CA ASN A 123 9.84 -6.57 6.02
C ASN A 123 9.42 -6.52 7.51
N PRO A 124 10.18 -7.12 8.44
CA PRO A 124 9.78 -7.19 9.85
C PRO A 124 9.63 -5.80 10.47
N ASN A 125 10.39 -4.79 10.03
CA ASN A 125 10.30 -3.42 10.58
C ASN A 125 8.93 -2.75 10.32
N ILE A 126 8.10 -3.31 9.44
CA ILE A 126 6.73 -2.81 9.21
C ILE A 126 5.86 -3.03 10.47
N ILE A 127 6.16 -4.05 11.29
CA ILE A 127 5.42 -4.30 12.53
C ILE A 127 5.77 -3.28 13.63
N ASP A 128 6.90 -2.58 13.48
CA ASP A 128 7.36 -1.54 14.40
C ASP A 128 6.69 -0.20 14.06
N ILE A 129 5.36 -0.17 14.22
CA ILE A 129 4.54 1.01 13.96
C ILE A 129 4.98 2.15 14.91
N PRO A 130 5.26 3.37 14.40
CA PRO A 130 5.63 4.50 15.23
C PRO A 130 4.55 4.85 16.25
N SER A 131 4.95 5.04 17.51
CA SER A 131 4.02 5.40 18.60
C SER A 131 3.54 6.85 18.55
N GLN A 132 4.24 7.69 17.80
CA GLN A 132 3.90 9.09 17.55
C GLN A 132 4.10 9.36 16.06
N LEU A 133 3.17 10.10 15.45
CA LEU A 133 3.09 10.30 14.00
C LEU A 133 3.42 11.75 13.58
N ASP A 134 3.33 12.71 14.49
CA ASP A 134 3.68 14.14 14.34
C ASP A 134 4.97 14.53 15.06
#